data_AF-A0A554M9W8-F1
#
_entry.id   AF-A0A554M9W8-F1
#
_cell.length_a   1.000
_cell.length_b   1.000
_cell.length_c   1.000
_cell.angle_alpha   90.00
_cell.angle_beta   90.00
_cell.angle_gamma   90.00
#
_symmetry.space_group_name_H-M   'P 1'
#
loop_
_entity.id
_entity.type
_entity.pdbx_description
1 polymer ?
#
loop_
_entity_poly.entity_id
_entity_poly.type
_entity_poly.pdbx_seq_one_letter_code
_entity_poly.pdbx_strand_id
1 'polypeptide(L)'
;MEKLKNSEEKNDIVSQYREDDYESGEKINAQKRGLRNKFFIGAVLVVVVSSFFGASFGFVSGLIASKYLNKKEEIQKNNNENNILGVMDNNESAVINVVEKANPSVVSIVVTKDVPKFRSFFDNPFGFGPFSSPFENNNNDGSSMEKQEVGGGSGFIVSADGTIVTNKHVVSDSEAEYTAITSDNQEYKASVIVRHPTMDIALLKIEGNDFPAIDLGDSMNLKVGQ
;
A
#
# COMPACT_ATOMS: atom_id res chain seq x y z
N MET A 1 56.97 -119.84 20.67
CA MET A 1 56.09 -118.96 21.48
C MET A 1 56.29 -117.52 21.00
N GLU A 2 55.59 -117.11 19.94
CA GLU A 2 55.84 -115.80 19.31
C GLU A 2 54.55 -115.27 18.67
N LYS A 3 53.47 -115.18 19.45
CA LYS A 3 52.20 -114.59 18.97
C LYS A 3 51.43 -113.76 20.01
N LEU A 4 52.06 -113.33 21.11
CA LEU A 4 51.37 -112.55 22.16
C LEU A 4 52.02 -111.20 22.51
N LYS A 5 53.00 -110.72 21.75
CA LYS A 5 53.69 -109.44 22.07
C LYS A 5 53.33 -108.26 21.16
N ASN A 6 52.26 -108.37 20.36
CA ASN A 6 51.95 -107.40 19.29
C ASN A 6 50.58 -106.70 19.41
N SER A 7 49.96 -106.69 20.61
CA SER A 7 48.68 -105.98 20.83
C SER A 7 48.72 -104.84 21.86
N GLU A 8 49.82 -104.63 22.58
CA GLU A 8 49.94 -103.49 23.51
C GLU A 8 50.50 -102.24 22.82
N GLU A 9 51.37 -102.37 21.83
CA GLU A 9 51.99 -101.23 21.12
C GLU A 9 51.01 -100.46 20.21
N LYS A 10 49.87 -101.07 19.83
CA LYS A 10 48.86 -100.42 18.99
C LYS A 10 47.91 -99.49 19.74
N ASN A 11 47.81 -99.59 21.07
CA ASN A 11 46.88 -98.78 21.85
C ASN A 11 47.48 -97.46 22.33
N ASP A 12 48.81 -97.38 22.51
CA ASP A 12 49.48 -96.12 22.89
C ASP A 12 49.60 -95.14 21.72
N ILE A 13 49.67 -95.63 20.48
CA ILE A 13 49.75 -94.76 19.31
C ILE A 13 48.39 -94.10 19.03
N VAL A 14 47.26 -94.74 19.36
CA VAL A 14 45.93 -94.17 19.05
C VAL A 14 45.47 -93.13 20.08
N SER A 15 45.99 -93.14 21.32
CA SER A 15 45.66 -92.12 22.33
C SER A 15 46.41 -90.81 22.09
N GLN A 16 47.69 -90.87 21.69
CA GLN A 16 48.51 -89.69 21.43
C GLN A 16 47.99 -88.86 20.23
N TYR A 17 47.42 -89.50 19.20
CA TYR A 17 46.81 -88.79 18.07
C TYR A 17 45.46 -88.11 18.38
N ARG A 18 44.82 -88.38 19.53
CA ARG A 18 43.52 -87.76 19.89
C ARG A 18 43.63 -86.49 20.74
N GLU A 19 44.80 -86.18 21.29
CA GLU A 19 45.02 -85.02 22.17
C GLU A 19 45.52 -83.78 21.41
N ASP A 20 46.36 -83.97 20.38
CA ASP A 20 46.92 -82.87 19.57
C ASP A 20 45.86 -82.13 18.72
N ASP A 21 44.79 -82.82 18.32
CA ASP A 21 43.71 -82.25 17.49
C ASP A 21 42.75 -81.35 18.30
N TYR A 22 42.66 -81.53 19.62
CA TYR A 22 41.81 -80.70 20.50
C TYR A 22 42.48 -79.38 20.89
N GLU A 23 43.78 -79.38 21.21
CA GLU A 23 44.52 -78.15 21.52
C GLU A 23 44.66 -77.22 20.30
N SER A 24 44.77 -77.80 19.10
CA SER A 24 44.82 -77.04 17.84
C SER A 24 43.50 -76.29 17.62
N GLY A 25 42.35 -76.96 17.70
CA GLY A 25 41.01 -76.40 17.43
C GLY A 25 40.57 -75.22 18.32
N GLU A 26 41.03 -75.18 19.57
CA GLU A 26 40.71 -74.10 20.52
C GLU A 26 41.52 -72.83 20.22
N LYS A 27 42.81 -72.97 19.85
CA LYS A 27 43.70 -71.86 19.47
C LYS A 27 43.24 -71.19 18.17
N ILE A 28 42.75 -71.95 17.19
CA ILE A 28 42.22 -71.39 15.93
C ILE A 28 40.93 -70.59 16.16
N ASN A 29 40.03 -71.06 17.04
CA ASN A 29 38.79 -70.36 17.35
C ASN A 29 39.00 -69.07 18.17
N ALA A 30 39.96 -69.05 19.10
CA ALA A 30 40.35 -67.86 19.85
C ALA A 30 40.99 -66.79 18.94
N GLN A 31 41.89 -67.19 18.04
CA GLN A 31 42.52 -66.28 17.08
C GLN A 31 41.53 -65.71 16.06
N LYS A 32 40.59 -66.53 15.56
CA LYS A 32 39.51 -66.08 14.64
C LYS A 32 38.54 -65.10 15.31
N ARG A 33 38.25 -65.28 16.61
CA ARG A 33 37.42 -64.35 17.40
C ARG A 33 38.12 -63.01 17.64
N GLY A 34 39.41 -63.01 17.97
CA GLY A 34 40.20 -61.79 18.13
C GLY A 34 40.31 -60.97 16.83
N LEU A 35 40.45 -61.66 15.69
CA LEU A 35 40.50 -61.02 14.38
C LEU A 35 39.14 -60.42 13.99
N ARG A 36 38.03 -61.15 14.19
CA ARG A 36 36.67 -60.64 13.94
C ARG A 36 36.35 -59.41 14.77
N ASN A 37 36.70 -59.37 16.06
CA ASN A 37 36.45 -58.20 16.90
C ASN A 37 37.23 -56.97 16.44
N LYS A 38 38.49 -57.13 15.98
CA LYS A 38 39.28 -56.03 15.40
C LYS A 38 38.65 -55.48 14.11
N PHE A 39 38.12 -56.35 13.25
CA PHE A 39 37.39 -55.92 12.05
C PHE A 39 36.09 -55.18 12.39
N PHE A 40 35.31 -55.67 13.35
CA PHE A 40 34.08 -55.00 13.80
C PHE A 40 34.37 -53.62 14.42
N ILE A 41 35.39 -53.52 15.27
CA ILE A 41 35.80 -52.26 15.88
C ILE A 41 36.29 -51.27 14.81
N GLY A 42 37.08 -51.74 13.84
CA GLY A 42 37.50 -50.92 12.70
C GLY A 42 36.33 -50.40 11.86
N ALA A 43 35.33 -51.24 11.58
CA ALA A 43 34.13 -50.83 10.83
C ALA A 43 33.31 -49.76 11.58
N VAL A 44 33.12 -49.90 12.89
CA VAL A 44 32.43 -48.89 13.71
C VAL A 44 33.19 -47.56 13.71
N LEU A 45 34.52 -47.60 13.79
CA LEU A 45 35.36 -46.40 13.78
C LEU A 45 35.23 -45.62 12.46
N VAL A 46 35.19 -46.33 11.33
CA VAL A 46 34.97 -45.72 10.00
C VAL A 46 33.61 -45.03 9.93
N VAL A 47 32.55 -45.67 10.43
CA VAL A 47 31.19 -45.09 10.44
C VAL A 47 31.13 -43.83 11.30
N VAL A 48 31.75 -43.84 12.48
CA VAL A 48 31.77 -42.67 13.38
C VAL A 48 32.56 -41.51 12.75
N VAL A 49 33.72 -41.79 12.16
CA VAL A 49 34.52 -40.76 11.47
C VAL A 49 33.76 -40.20 10.27
N SER A 50 33.16 -41.04 9.43
CA SER A 50 32.40 -40.58 8.26
C SER A 50 31.18 -39.72 8.65
N SER A 51 30.49 -40.06 9.74
CA SER A 51 29.37 -39.27 10.26
C SER A 51 29.83 -37.89 10.73
N PHE A 52 30.98 -37.81 11.39
CA PHE A 52 31.53 -36.54 11.87
C PHE A 52 31.95 -35.62 10.73
N PHE A 53 32.62 -36.17 9.71
CA PHE A 53 33.01 -35.43 8.52
C PHE A 53 31.79 -35.00 7.69
N GLY A 54 30.79 -35.87 7.51
CA GLY A 54 29.55 -35.55 6.80
C GLY A 54 28.76 -34.42 7.46
N ALA A 55 28.61 -34.45 8.79
CA ALA A 55 27.93 -33.39 9.54
C ALA A 55 28.67 -32.04 9.44
N SER A 56 30.00 -32.06 9.57
CA SER A 56 30.83 -30.85 9.46
C SER A 56 30.75 -30.23 8.07
N PHE A 57 30.87 -31.04 7.01
CA PHE A 57 30.77 -30.57 5.62
C PHE A 57 29.36 -30.04 5.31
N GLY A 58 28.31 -30.72 5.78
CA GLY A 58 26.93 -30.29 5.61
C GLY A 58 26.65 -28.93 6.28
N PHE A 59 27.15 -28.72 7.49
CA PHE A 59 26.97 -27.46 8.22
C PHE A 59 27.68 -26.28 7.54
N VAL A 60 28.95 -26.46 7.13
CA VAL A 60 29.71 -25.41 6.44
C VAL A 60 29.10 -25.09 5.08
N SER A 61 28.70 -26.11 4.31
CA SER A 61 28.01 -25.93 3.02
C SER A 61 26.68 -25.19 3.18
N GLY A 62 25.89 -25.53 4.21
CA GLY A 62 24.63 -24.86 4.52
C GLY A 62 24.80 -23.37 4.86
N LEU A 63 25.82 -23.01 5.66
CA LEU A 63 26.11 -21.61 5.97
C LEU A 63 26.54 -20.81 4.74
N ILE A 64 27.39 -21.40 3.89
CA ILE A 64 27.82 -20.77 2.64
C ILE A 64 26.62 -20.56 1.71
N ALA A 65 25.81 -21.61 1.49
CA ALA A 65 24.62 -21.55 0.66
C ALA A 65 23.61 -20.51 1.17
N SER A 66 23.37 -20.44 2.49
CA SER A 66 22.48 -19.43 3.10
C SER A 66 22.94 -18.01 2.83
N LYS A 67 24.25 -17.74 2.88
CA LYS A 67 24.82 -16.42 2.57
C LYS A 67 24.65 -16.04 1.09
N TYR A 68 24.75 -17.01 0.19
CA TYR A 68 24.54 -16.77 -1.25
C TYR A 68 23.06 -16.66 -1.64
N LEU A 69 22.17 -17.39 -0.97
CA LEU A 69 20.72 -17.31 -1.20
C LEU A 69 20.14 -15.98 -0.69
N ASN A 70 20.50 -15.54 0.52
CA ASN A 70 20.09 -14.22 1.05
C ASN A 70 20.56 -13.08 0.15
N LYS A 71 21.79 -13.17 -0.39
CA LYS A 71 22.32 -12.17 -1.32
C LYS A 71 21.54 -12.09 -2.64
N LYS A 72 20.90 -13.17 -3.08
CA LYS A 72 20.10 -13.19 -4.32
C LYS A 72 18.71 -12.58 -4.13
N GLU A 73 18.14 -12.69 -2.93
CA GLU A 73 16.88 -12.03 -2.54
C GLU A 73 17.04 -10.50 -2.43
N GLU A 74 18.18 -10.03 -1.92
CA GLU A 74 18.47 -8.59 -1.78
C GLU A 74 18.78 -7.89 -3.14
N ILE A 75 19.27 -8.64 -4.13
CA ILE A 75 19.61 -8.10 -5.47
C ILE A 75 18.38 -7.96 -6.39
N GLN A 76 17.31 -8.76 -6.21
CA GLN A 76 16.11 -8.66 -7.05
C GLN A 76 15.14 -7.57 -6.58
N LYS A 77 15.10 -7.24 -5.29
CA LYS A 77 14.21 -6.20 -4.77
C LYS A 77 14.65 -4.76 -5.11
N ASN A 78 15.96 -4.54 -5.27
CA ASN A 78 16.51 -3.19 -5.46
C ASN A 78 16.48 -2.64 -6.91
N ASN A 79 16.22 -3.45 -7.93
CA ASN A 79 16.38 -2.99 -9.33
C ASN A 79 15.07 -2.85 -10.12
N ASN A 80 13.98 -3.49 -9.70
CA ASN A 80 12.72 -3.48 -10.47
C ASN A 80 11.53 -2.79 -9.75
N GLU A 81 11.60 -2.53 -8.45
CA GLU A 81 10.58 -1.74 -7.74
C GLU A 81 10.82 -0.22 -7.90
N ASN A 82 12.08 0.21 -7.98
CA ASN A 82 12.44 1.64 -7.94
C ASN A 82 12.05 2.46 -9.19
N ASN A 83 11.79 1.82 -10.33
CA ASN A 83 11.53 2.54 -11.59
C ASN A 83 10.05 2.62 -11.98
N ILE A 84 9.18 1.82 -11.37
CA ILE A 84 7.73 1.83 -11.67
C ILE A 84 6.95 2.43 -10.50
N LEU A 85 7.37 2.17 -9.25
CA LEU A 85 6.81 2.85 -8.07
C LEU A 85 7.20 4.34 -8.07
N GLY A 86 8.43 4.70 -8.45
CA GLY A 86 8.85 6.12 -8.51
C GLY A 86 8.16 6.97 -9.58
N VAL A 87 7.48 6.37 -10.57
CA VAL A 87 6.77 7.07 -11.68
C VAL A 87 5.25 7.13 -11.46
N MET A 88 4.70 6.33 -10.54
CA MET A 88 3.32 6.48 -10.07
C MET A 88 3.27 7.39 -8.84
N ASP A 89 4.21 7.23 -7.91
CA ASP A 89 4.30 8.03 -6.69
C ASP A 89 4.65 9.49 -7.01
N ASN A 90 5.44 9.76 -8.07
CA ASN A 90 5.78 11.14 -8.47
C ASN A 90 4.62 11.92 -9.09
N ASN A 91 3.74 11.27 -9.86
CA ASN A 91 2.66 11.93 -10.58
C ASN A 91 1.46 12.17 -9.65
N GLU A 92 1.12 11.19 -8.81
CA GLU A 92 0.12 11.37 -7.76
C GLU A 92 0.58 12.45 -6.76
N SER A 93 1.84 12.40 -6.32
CA SER A 93 2.40 13.45 -5.47
C SER A 93 2.43 14.82 -6.16
N ALA A 94 2.73 14.89 -7.45
CA ALA A 94 2.72 16.17 -8.18
C ALA A 94 1.32 16.77 -8.24
N VAL A 95 0.28 15.96 -8.52
CA VAL A 95 -1.11 16.42 -8.53
C VAL A 95 -1.54 16.84 -7.13
N ILE A 96 -1.24 16.03 -6.11
CA ILE A 96 -1.56 16.34 -4.71
C ILE A 96 -0.91 17.68 -4.31
N ASN A 97 0.38 17.87 -4.59
CA ASN A 97 1.10 19.10 -4.27
C ASN A 97 0.50 20.32 -4.99
N VAL A 98 0.08 20.17 -6.25
CA VAL A 98 -0.58 21.26 -7.00
C VAL A 98 -1.92 21.61 -6.36
N VAL A 99 -2.73 20.61 -6.00
CA VAL A 99 -4.01 20.82 -5.34
C VAL A 99 -3.81 21.47 -3.97
N GLU A 100 -2.87 20.97 -3.15
CA GLU A 100 -2.56 21.55 -1.83
C GLU A 100 -2.13 23.02 -1.94
N LYS A 101 -1.33 23.37 -2.95
CA LYS A 101 -0.89 24.74 -3.17
C LYS A 101 -2.01 25.64 -3.72
N ALA A 102 -2.86 25.14 -4.60
CA ALA A 102 -3.88 25.94 -5.29
C ALA A 102 -5.18 26.08 -4.49
N ASN A 103 -5.56 25.07 -3.72
CA ASN A 103 -6.87 24.99 -3.04
C ASN A 103 -7.15 26.21 -2.13
N PRO A 104 -6.19 26.73 -1.33
CA PRO A 104 -6.43 27.92 -0.51
C PRO A 104 -6.87 29.14 -1.32
N SER A 105 -6.44 29.25 -2.59
CA SER A 105 -6.74 30.36 -3.49
C SER A 105 -8.07 30.21 -4.22
N VAL A 106 -8.71 29.05 -4.15
CA VAL A 106 -9.98 28.77 -4.84
C VAL A 106 -11.14 29.29 -3.99
N VAL A 107 -12.08 29.97 -4.66
CA VAL A 107 -13.31 30.47 -4.02
C VAL A 107 -14.54 29.97 -4.76
N SER A 108 -15.61 29.68 -4.01
CA SER A 108 -16.95 29.54 -4.55
C SER A 108 -17.60 30.92 -4.63
N ILE A 109 -18.25 31.23 -5.75
CA ILE A 109 -18.97 32.49 -5.94
C ILE A 109 -20.45 32.16 -5.93
N VAL A 110 -21.16 32.61 -4.92
CA VAL A 110 -22.60 32.44 -4.77
C VAL A 110 -23.30 33.69 -5.27
N VAL A 111 -24.31 33.50 -6.11
CA VAL A 111 -25.13 34.57 -6.70
C VAL A 111 -26.48 34.56 -6.01
N THR A 112 -26.82 35.66 -5.34
CA THR A 112 -28.06 35.76 -4.57
C THR A 112 -28.92 36.92 -5.05
N LYS A 113 -30.24 36.69 -5.12
CA LYS A 113 -31.20 37.70 -5.56
C LYS A 113 -32.48 37.62 -4.76
N ASP A 114 -33.11 38.77 -4.56
CA ASP A 114 -34.45 38.84 -3.99
C ASP A 114 -35.47 38.38 -5.02
N VAL A 115 -36.08 37.22 -4.78
CA VAL A 115 -37.10 36.62 -5.64
C VAL A 115 -38.47 36.67 -4.93
N PRO A 116 -39.58 36.87 -5.66
CA PRO A 116 -40.90 36.82 -5.06
C PRO A 116 -41.19 35.41 -4.53
N LYS A 117 -41.67 35.29 -3.28
CA LYS A 117 -42.20 34.01 -2.79
C LYS A 117 -43.41 33.61 -3.62
N PHE A 118 -43.22 32.71 -4.59
CA PHE A 118 -44.34 32.06 -5.25
C PHE A 118 -45.03 31.17 -4.22
N ARG A 119 -46.24 31.55 -3.81
CA ARG A 119 -47.13 30.65 -3.06
C ARG A 119 -47.34 29.43 -3.96
N SER A 120 -46.98 28.23 -3.49
CA SER A 120 -47.39 26.99 -4.15
C SER A 120 -48.92 26.98 -4.23
N PHE A 121 -49.47 27.40 -5.37
CA PHE A 121 -50.85 27.19 -5.77
C PHE A 121 -51.06 25.74 -6.19
N PHE A 122 -50.56 24.77 -5.40
CA PHE A 122 -51.26 23.49 -5.31
C PHE A 122 -52.50 23.71 -4.43
N ASP A 123 -53.35 24.65 -4.86
CA ASP A 123 -54.78 24.58 -4.58
C ASP A 123 -55.22 23.34 -5.32
N ASN A 124 -55.31 22.24 -4.58
CA ASN A 124 -55.79 20.98 -5.06
C ASN A 124 -57.15 21.25 -5.74
N PRO A 125 -57.31 21.10 -7.07
CA PRO A 125 -58.58 21.37 -7.75
C PRO A 125 -59.71 20.41 -7.32
N PHE A 126 -59.36 19.43 -6.47
CA PHE A 126 -60.23 18.42 -5.88
C PHE A 126 -60.10 18.47 -4.35
N GLY A 127 -60.55 19.55 -3.70
CA GLY A 127 -60.43 19.82 -2.26
C GLY A 127 -60.84 18.70 -1.30
N PHE A 128 -60.01 17.66 -1.16
CA PHE A 128 -60.22 16.47 -0.32
C PHE A 128 -58.95 16.06 0.42
N GLY A 129 -58.36 16.99 1.18
CA GLY A 129 -57.34 16.69 2.19
C GLY A 129 -57.95 16.67 3.60
N PRO A 130 -57.62 15.71 4.48
CA PRO A 130 -58.32 15.43 5.75
C PRO A 130 -58.01 16.38 6.92
N PHE A 131 -57.61 17.63 6.64
CA PHE A 131 -57.30 18.65 7.66
C PHE A 131 -57.89 20.00 7.23
N SER A 132 -59.22 20.06 7.14
CA SER A 132 -59.95 21.32 7.04
C SER A 132 -59.85 22.07 8.37
N SER A 133 -58.85 22.93 8.54
CA SER A 133 -58.84 23.93 9.62
C SER A 133 -59.72 25.13 9.22
N PRO A 134 -60.77 25.47 9.97
CA PRO A 134 -61.63 26.62 9.68
C PRO A 134 -61.06 27.95 10.22
N PHE A 135 -59.77 27.98 10.55
CA PHE A 135 -59.12 29.12 11.17
C PHE A 135 -57.69 29.24 10.65
N GLU A 136 -57.49 30.10 9.65
CA GLU A 136 -56.42 31.11 9.65
C GLU A 136 -56.58 32.04 8.44
N ASN A 137 -57.37 33.09 8.62
CA ASN A 137 -57.35 34.25 7.74
C ASN A 137 -56.04 35.01 7.98
N ASN A 138 -54.95 34.57 7.35
CA ASN A 138 -53.69 35.30 7.38
C ASN A 138 -53.64 36.26 6.19
N ASN A 139 -54.20 37.46 6.43
CA ASN A 139 -53.92 38.67 5.66
C ASN A 139 -52.44 39.04 5.84
N ASN A 140 -51.55 38.30 5.17
CA ASN A 140 -50.16 38.70 5.03
C ASN A 140 -49.94 39.13 3.58
N ASP A 141 -49.63 40.42 3.45
CA ASP A 141 -49.41 41.13 2.20
C ASP A 141 -48.60 40.33 1.19
N GLY A 142 -49.16 40.22 -0.02
CA GLY A 142 -48.50 39.66 -1.18
C GLY A 142 -47.39 40.59 -1.67
N SER A 143 -46.21 40.51 -1.07
CA SER A 143 -44.93 40.95 -1.65
C SER A 143 -43.74 40.63 -0.75
N SER A 144 -43.75 39.50 -0.03
CA SER A 144 -42.51 39.08 0.64
C SER A 144 -41.52 38.58 -0.42
N MET A 145 -40.50 39.39 -0.67
CA MET A 145 -39.30 38.98 -1.39
C MET A 145 -38.47 38.10 -0.46
N GLU A 146 -37.87 37.04 -1.00
CA GLU A 146 -36.91 36.21 -0.28
C GLU A 146 -35.60 36.22 -1.03
N LYS A 147 -34.52 36.39 -0.27
CA LYS A 147 -33.18 36.29 -0.80
C LYS A 147 -32.88 34.82 -1.09
N GLN A 148 -32.83 34.46 -2.36
CA GLN A 148 -32.60 33.10 -2.82
C GLN A 148 -31.29 33.02 -3.60
N GLU A 149 -30.57 31.91 -3.43
CA GLU A 149 -29.45 31.56 -4.32
C GLU A 149 -30.00 31.23 -5.71
N VAL A 150 -29.59 32.02 -6.70
CA VAL A 150 -30.07 31.92 -8.09
C VAL A 150 -28.99 31.40 -9.03
N GLY A 151 -27.76 31.24 -8.55
CA GLY A 151 -26.66 30.71 -9.31
C GLY A 151 -25.38 30.62 -8.49
N GLY A 152 -24.37 30.02 -9.08
CA GLY A 152 -23.06 29.91 -8.48
C GLY A 152 -21.97 29.61 -9.50
N GLY A 153 -20.73 29.74 -9.09
CA GLY A 153 -19.55 29.45 -9.89
C GLY A 153 -18.29 29.38 -9.05
N SER A 154 -17.14 29.34 -9.70
CA SER A 154 -15.85 29.31 -9.03
C SER A 154 -14.99 30.49 -9.46
N GLY A 155 -14.01 30.84 -8.63
CA GLY A 155 -13.00 31.84 -8.94
C GLY A 155 -11.68 31.51 -8.27
N PHE A 156 -10.67 32.30 -8.61
CA PHE A 156 -9.33 32.21 -8.03
C PHE A 156 -8.90 33.57 -7.51
N ILE A 157 -8.40 33.60 -6.29
CA ILE A 157 -7.72 34.77 -5.72
C ILE A 157 -6.36 34.90 -6.41
N VAL A 158 -6.15 35.99 -7.13
CA VAL A 158 -4.92 36.24 -7.91
C VAL A 158 -4.01 37.30 -7.29
N SER A 159 -4.44 37.91 -6.19
CA SER A 159 -3.65 38.89 -5.45
C SER A 159 -4.04 38.90 -3.97
N ALA A 160 -3.05 39.12 -3.10
CA ALA A 160 -3.20 39.07 -1.65
C ALA A 160 -4.14 40.17 -1.09
N ASP A 161 -4.45 41.17 -1.92
CA ASP A 161 -5.43 42.20 -1.62
C ASP A 161 -6.90 41.76 -1.83
N GLY A 162 -7.16 40.51 -2.22
CA GLY A 162 -8.51 39.99 -2.41
C GLY A 162 -9.07 40.19 -3.83
N THR A 163 -8.19 40.38 -4.83
CA THR A 163 -8.62 40.37 -6.24
C THR A 163 -8.89 38.94 -6.70
N ILE A 164 -10.07 38.70 -7.27
CA ILE A 164 -10.52 37.38 -7.75
C ILE A 164 -10.77 37.42 -9.26
N VAL A 165 -10.32 36.40 -9.98
CA VAL A 165 -10.67 36.15 -11.37
C VAL A 165 -11.76 35.07 -11.45
N THR A 166 -12.78 35.29 -12.27
CA THR A 166 -13.85 34.32 -12.57
C THR A 166 -14.34 34.48 -14.00
N ASN A 167 -15.34 33.69 -14.39
CA ASN A 167 -16.03 33.87 -15.65
C ASN A 167 -17.04 35.01 -15.59
N LYS A 168 -17.17 35.74 -16.70
CA LYS A 168 -18.15 36.82 -16.80
C LYS A 168 -19.58 36.30 -16.69
N HIS A 169 -19.88 35.12 -17.24
CA HIS A 169 -21.23 34.57 -17.18
C HIS A 169 -21.71 34.30 -15.74
N VAL A 170 -20.80 33.93 -14.83
CA VAL A 170 -21.09 33.75 -13.39
C VAL A 170 -21.60 35.05 -12.76
N VAL A 171 -21.03 36.17 -13.17
CA VAL A 171 -21.34 37.50 -12.62
C VAL A 171 -22.06 38.40 -13.62
N SER A 172 -22.90 37.82 -14.47
CA SER A 172 -23.56 38.53 -15.57
C SER A 172 -24.69 39.48 -15.14
N ASP A 173 -25.39 39.17 -14.05
CA ASP A 173 -26.52 39.96 -13.52
C ASP A 173 -26.05 41.17 -12.70
N SER A 174 -26.30 42.40 -13.16
CA SER A 174 -25.91 43.60 -12.42
C SER A 174 -26.68 43.83 -11.12
N GLU A 175 -27.86 43.22 -10.99
CA GLU A 175 -28.78 43.42 -9.86
C GLU A 175 -28.64 42.32 -8.81
N ALA A 176 -27.76 41.34 -9.02
CA ALA A 176 -27.50 40.27 -8.06
C ALA A 176 -26.42 40.68 -7.05
N GLU A 177 -26.51 40.10 -5.86
CA GLU A 177 -25.44 40.15 -4.88
C GLU A 177 -24.51 38.96 -5.05
N TYR A 178 -23.21 39.20 -4.81
CA TYR A 178 -22.17 38.18 -4.94
C TYR A 178 -21.47 37.98 -3.61
N THR A 179 -21.35 36.71 -3.21
CA THR A 179 -20.59 36.30 -2.04
C THR A 179 -19.49 35.33 -2.48
N ALA A 180 -18.25 35.63 -2.13
CA ALA A 180 -17.14 34.70 -2.29
C ALA A 180 -16.98 33.89 -1.00
N ILE A 181 -16.95 32.57 -1.13
CA ILE A 181 -16.72 31.62 -0.04
C ILE A 181 -15.36 30.98 -0.25
N THR A 182 -14.43 31.22 0.68
CA THR A 182 -13.07 30.67 0.64
C THR A 182 -13.04 29.20 1.04
N SER A 183 -11.92 28.51 0.79
CA SER A 183 -11.75 27.08 1.09
C SER A 183 -11.91 26.74 2.59
N ASP A 184 -11.72 27.71 3.47
CA ASP A 184 -11.93 27.60 4.92
C ASP A 184 -13.36 28.01 5.36
N ASN A 185 -14.29 28.13 4.41
CA ASN A 185 -15.70 28.51 4.60
C ASN A 185 -15.91 29.93 5.15
N GLN A 186 -14.99 30.85 4.91
CA GLN A 186 -15.22 32.26 5.23
C GLN A 186 -15.95 32.95 4.08
N GLU A 187 -16.98 33.73 4.42
CA GLU A 187 -17.81 34.43 3.45
C GLU A 187 -17.42 35.91 3.35
N TYR A 188 -17.25 36.38 2.11
CA TYR A 188 -16.90 37.76 1.80
C TYR A 188 -17.87 38.32 0.78
N LYS A 189 -18.36 39.54 1.03
CA LYS A 189 -19.08 40.29 0.00
C LYS A 189 -18.13 40.62 -1.14
N ALA A 190 -18.47 40.20 -2.36
CA ALA A 190 -17.68 40.42 -3.55
C ALA A 190 -18.27 41.54 -4.41
N SER A 191 -17.43 42.48 -4.83
CA SER A 191 -17.79 43.56 -5.74
C SER A 191 -17.23 43.30 -7.13
N VAL A 192 -18.04 43.45 -8.17
CA VAL A 192 -17.57 43.26 -9.56
C VAL A 192 -16.83 44.53 -10.01
N ILE A 193 -15.54 44.38 -10.32
CA ILE A 193 -14.67 45.49 -10.74
C ILE A 193 -14.70 45.64 -12.26
N VAL A 194 -14.54 44.53 -12.99
CA VAL A 194 -14.51 44.52 -14.46
C VAL A 194 -15.24 43.29 -14.99
N ARG A 195 -15.96 43.47 -16.09
CA ARG A 195 -16.45 42.40 -16.96
C ARG A 195 -15.86 42.64 -18.34
N HIS A 196 -15.12 41.69 -18.88
CA HIS A 196 -14.53 41.87 -20.20
C HIS A 196 -15.65 41.91 -21.28
N PRO A 197 -15.60 42.81 -22.28
CA PRO A 197 -16.71 42.97 -23.22
C PRO A 197 -16.96 41.70 -24.06
N THR A 198 -15.89 41.09 -24.57
CA THR A 198 -15.96 39.97 -25.52
C THR A 198 -15.41 38.64 -24.99
N MET A 199 -14.63 38.67 -23.91
CA MET A 199 -14.06 37.46 -23.31
C MET A 199 -14.91 37.12 -22.10
N ASP A 200 -15.06 35.83 -21.82
CA ASP A 200 -15.84 35.36 -20.68
C ASP A 200 -15.03 35.43 -19.37
N ILE A 201 -14.49 36.61 -19.05
CA ILE A 201 -13.62 36.88 -17.91
C ILE A 201 -14.16 38.08 -17.13
N ALA A 202 -14.14 37.98 -15.79
CA ALA A 202 -14.46 39.06 -14.87
C ALA A 202 -13.48 39.12 -13.71
N LEU A 203 -13.33 40.32 -13.15
CA LEU A 203 -12.58 40.59 -11.94
C LEU A 203 -13.52 41.01 -10.82
N LEU A 204 -13.40 40.36 -9.67
CA LEU A 204 -14.09 40.70 -8.43
C LEU A 204 -13.08 41.18 -7.38
N LYS A 205 -13.59 41.87 -6.37
CA LYS A 205 -12.84 42.33 -5.22
C LYS A 205 -13.57 41.97 -3.93
N ILE A 206 -12.84 41.39 -2.98
CA ILE A 206 -13.28 41.21 -1.60
C ILE A 206 -12.43 42.08 -0.67
N GLU A 207 -13.01 42.50 0.44
CA GLU A 207 -12.33 43.33 1.44
C GLU A 207 -11.48 42.47 2.38
N GLY A 208 -10.24 42.88 2.61
CA GLY A 208 -9.28 42.18 3.44
C GLY A 208 -7.87 42.28 2.87
N ASN A 209 -6.92 41.64 3.54
CA ASN A 209 -5.52 41.51 3.11
C ASN A 209 -5.03 40.10 3.44
N ASP A 210 -3.82 39.77 2.98
CA ASP A 210 -3.14 38.50 3.27
C ASP A 210 -3.89 37.26 2.77
N PHE A 211 -4.68 37.42 1.70
CA PHE A 211 -5.32 36.28 1.07
C PHE A 211 -4.30 35.38 0.36
N PRO A 212 -4.49 34.05 0.36
CA PRO A 212 -3.64 33.13 -0.38
C PRO A 212 -3.85 33.30 -1.88
N ALA A 213 -2.99 34.08 -2.53
CA ALA A 213 -3.05 34.31 -3.97
C ALA A 213 -2.37 33.20 -4.77
N ILE A 214 -2.97 32.79 -5.88
CA ILE A 214 -2.36 31.82 -6.78
C ILE A 214 -1.35 32.49 -7.71
N ASP A 215 -0.22 31.81 -7.91
CA ASP A 215 0.78 32.22 -8.89
C ASP A 215 0.23 32.01 -10.31
N LEU A 216 0.29 33.05 -11.15
CA LEU A 216 -0.08 32.94 -12.56
C LEU A 216 1.07 32.37 -13.38
N GLY A 217 0.81 31.28 -14.09
CA GLY A 217 1.75 30.67 -15.01
C GLY A 217 1.85 31.40 -16.35
N ASP A 218 2.90 31.11 -17.11
CA ASP A 218 3.09 31.59 -18.48
C ASP A 218 2.49 30.60 -19.49
N SER A 219 1.41 31.02 -20.15
CA SER A 219 0.71 30.20 -21.14
C SER A 219 1.45 30.07 -22.47
N MET A 220 2.44 30.94 -22.76
CA MET A 220 3.20 30.91 -24.03
C MET A 220 4.16 29.74 -24.11
N ASN A 221 4.55 29.19 -22.95
CA ASN A 221 5.50 28.08 -22.84
C ASN A 221 4.83 26.71 -22.69
N LEU A 222 3.50 26.63 -22.78
CA LEU A 222 2.76 25.37 -22.72
C LEU A 222 3.01 24.50 -23.96
N LYS A 223 3.14 23.20 -23.74
CA LYS A 223 3.28 22.19 -24.79
C LYS A 223 1.95 21.47 -25.03
N VAL A 224 1.74 21.00 -26.26
CA VAL A 224 0.58 20.17 -26.60
C VAL A 224 0.60 18.89 -25.76
N GLY A 225 -0.49 18.62 -25.04
CA GLY A 225 -0.65 17.44 -24.19
C GLY A 225 -0.21 17.60 -22.73
N GLN A 226 0.17 18.81 -22.31
CA GLN A 226 0.21 19.17 -20.88
C GLN A 226 -1.17 19.48 -20.32
#